data_AF-A0A7V7MM87-F1
#
_entry.id   AF-A0A7V7MM87-F1
#
_cell.length_a   1.000
_cell.length_b   1.000
_cell.length_c   1.000
_cell.angle_alpha   90.00
_cell.angle_beta   90.00
_cell.angle_gamma   90.00
#
_symmetry.space_group_name_H-M   'P 1'
#
loop_
_entity.id
_entity.type
_entity.pdbx_description
1 polymer ?
#
loop_
_entity_poly.entity_id
_entity_poly.type
_entity_poly.pdbx_seq_one_letter_code
_entity_poly.pdbx_strand_id
1 'polypeptide(L)'
;MNMSGSSQKPSSTPSPSRRDFLRKTGTAGAFLGAGGPNLLTSQKGKELSFFPEQAPPPVPGQDEPIRMAVIGTGGMGTGHCHSIMGLNRDGHEKVHIVALADVCKPRLDRAHKACSEGQPGVEVAAYRNYEDILKREDIHGVLIASPEHWHWKQIIDSLRAGKDVYCEKPMTLRLNEALAVYKEVHQRTDRVFTVGTQMIMQPKYAEAKKMLRENVIGTPLWSQTSYCRNTPSGEWNYYGLEKGVVPGEMLDWDGWCGPQPKIPFDTKVYHRWRRYKDWSTGVIGDLLVHVMTPLIWTVDLGWPVRVTGAGNHFVDMDMENHDQVNMTVEFERKHHMVVAGATNNDLGLETIIRGQKGTIFLGGAHCKMTPQRHFVDELDEIEVKCSNVHDHNAMRLDWLRCIRSREVPAGNIELAARVMVAVDLATRSMWEGSAFYFDIDTHRVHRG
;
A
#
# COMPACT_ATOMS: atom_id res chain seq x y z
N MET A 1 -29.03 -34.08 -52.53
CA MET A 1 -29.52 -35.35 -53.10
C MET A 1 -29.71 -36.29 -51.92
N ASN A 2 -30.89 -36.29 -51.26
CA ASN A 2 -32.14 -37.05 -51.56
C ASN A 2 -32.00 -38.55 -51.20
N MET A 3 -32.88 -39.23 -50.46
CA MET A 3 -34.12 -38.95 -49.71
C MET A 3 -34.28 -40.09 -48.67
N SER A 4 -34.83 -39.91 -47.48
CA SER A 4 -36.25 -40.12 -47.10
C SER A 4 -36.25 -40.35 -45.57
N GLY A 5 -37.18 -39.94 -44.71
CA GLY A 5 -38.56 -39.49 -44.86
C GLY A 5 -39.48 -40.47 -44.11
N SER A 6 -39.89 -40.15 -42.88
CA SER A 6 -41.27 -40.42 -42.41
C SER A 6 -41.62 -39.53 -41.20
N SER A 7 -42.86 -39.03 -41.23
CA SER A 7 -43.44 -38.03 -40.36
C SER A 7 -44.55 -38.62 -39.50
N GLN A 8 -44.86 -38.02 -38.35
CA GLN A 8 -46.24 -37.80 -37.91
C GLN A 8 -46.31 -36.61 -36.90
N LYS A 9 -47.33 -35.75 -37.10
CA LYS A 9 -47.79 -34.58 -36.31
C LYS A 9 -49.20 -34.91 -35.77
N PRO A 10 -49.94 -34.02 -35.08
CA PRO A 10 -49.65 -33.17 -33.91
C PRO A 10 -50.80 -33.26 -32.84
N SER A 11 -50.69 -32.59 -31.69
CA SER A 11 -51.89 -32.14 -30.96
C SER A 11 -51.67 -30.81 -30.24
N SER A 12 -52.67 -29.94 -30.37
CA SER A 12 -52.78 -28.53 -29.98
C SER A 12 -53.25 -28.37 -28.53
N THR A 13 -52.80 -27.34 -27.79
CA THR A 13 -53.50 -26.07 -27.36
C THR A 13 -53.36 -25.94 -25.82
N PRO A 14 -53.63 -24.79 -25.16
CA PRO A 14 -53.38 -23.38 -25.45
C PRO A 14 -52.61 -22.66 -24.31
N SER A 15 -52.16 -21.42 -24.56
CA SER A 15 -51.54 -20.51 -23.58
C SER A 15 -52.55 -19.99 -22.54
N PRO A 16 -52.20 -19.83 -21.25
CA PRO A 16 -53.00 -19.02 -20.32
C PRO A 16 -52.44 -17.61 -20.16
N SER A 17 -53.28 -16.61 -20.45
CA SER A 17 -53.04 -15.19 -20.20
C SER A 17 -53.27 -14.82 -18.73
N ARG A 18 -52.54 -13.79 -18.29
CA ARG A 18 -52.62 -13.14 -16.97
C ARG A 18 -54.00 -12.53 -16.69
N ARG A 19 -54.92 -13.27 -16.06
CA ARG A 19 -55.98 -12.80 -15.15
C ARG A 19 -56.84 -14.01 -14.76
N ASP A 20 -57.37 -13.98 -13.55
CA ASP A 20 -58.02 -15.07 -12.82
C ASP A 20 -56.98 -15.98 -12.17
N PHE A 21 -56.73 -15.93 -10.86
CA PHE A 21 -57.72 -16.36 -9.88
C PHE A 21 -57.23 -16.03 -8.46
N LEU A 22 -57.64 -14.89 -7.91
CA LEU A 22 -57.63 -14.64 -6.46
C LEU A 22 -59.01 -15.01 -5.94
N ARG A 23 -59.17 -16.19 -5.33
CA ARG A 23 -60.18 -16.42 -4.28
C ARG A 23 -60.03 -17.75 -3.55
N LYS A 24 -60.08 -17.63 -2.21
CA LYS A 24 -60.48 -18.62 -1.18
C LYS A 24 -59.38 -19.43 -0.47
N THR A 25 -59.04 -18.87 0.69
CA THR A 25 -58.66 -19.44 1.99
C THR A 25 -59.29 -20.79 2.38
N GLY A 26 -58.55 -21.63 3.12
CA GLY A 26 -59.13 -22.60 4.07
C GLY A 26 -58.31 -23.84 4.46
N THR A 27 -57.41 -23.69 5.45
CA THR A 27 -57.01 -24.64 6.53
C THR A 27 -56.33 -26.02 6.27
N ALA A 28 -55.12 -26.12 6.85
CA ALA A 28 -54.52 -27.22 7.64
C ALA A 28 -53.98 -28.49 6.96
N GLY A 29 -52.67 -28.70 7.11
CA GLY A 29 -51.98 -29.97 6.88
C GLY A 29 -50.46 -29.78 6.79
N ALA A 30 -49.76 -29.84 7.91
CA ALA A 30 -48.30 -29.86 7.94
C ALA A 30 -47.80 -31.25 7.52
N PHE A 31 -46.96 -31.34 6.47
CA PHE A 31 -45.87 -32.31 6.39
C PHE A 31 -44.76 -31.77 5.46
N LEU A 32 -43.54 -32.01 5.93
CA LEU A 32 -42.24 -31.53 5.46
C LEU A 32 -41.87 -32.05 4.06
N GLY A 33 -41.17 -31.23 3.26
CA GLY A 33 -40.37 -31.77 2.15
C GLY A 33 -40.10 -30.83 0.96
N ALA A 34 -38.94 -30.20 1.00
CA ALA A 34 -38.06 -29.84 -0.13
C ALA A 34 -38.54 -28.88 -1.25
N GLY A 35 -37.82 -27.76 -1.38
CA GLY A 35 -37.54 -27.14 -2.68
C GLY A 35 -38.19 -25.77 -2.95
N GLY A 36 -37.54 -24.69 -2.48
CA GLY A 36 -37.87 -23.31 -2.87
C GLY A 36 -36.69 -22.39 -2.57
N PRO A 37 -36.39 -21.40 -3.42
CA PRO A 37 -35.05 -20.85 -3.58
C PRO A 37 -34.60 -20.07 -2.35
N ASN A 38 -33.41 -20.38 -1.87
CA ASN A 38 -32.67 -19.56 -0.93
C ASN A 38 -32.56 -18.15 -1.53
N LEU A 39 -33.41 -17.24 -1.05
CA LEU A 39 -33.06 -15.83 -0.98
C LEU A 39 -31.78 -15.78 -0.14
N LEU A 40 -30.64 -15.72 -0.82
CA LEU A 40 -29.41 -15.18 -0.26
C LEU A 40 -29.68 -13.72 0.08
N THR A 41 -30.33 -13.50 1.22
CA THR A 41 -30.21 -12.24 1.93
C THR A 41 -28.72 -12.08 2.18
N SER A 42 -28.11 -11.18 1.41
CA SER A 42 -26.82 -10.59 1.71
C SER A 42 -26.83 -10.19 3.17
N GLN A 43 -26.26 -11.04 4.03
CA GLN A 43 -25.77 -10.59 5.30
C GLN A 43 -24.68 -9.58 4.95
N LYS A 44 -25.02 -8.30 5.02
CA LYS A 44 -24.04 -7.24 5.23
C LYS A 44 -23.13 -7.75 6.35
N GLY A 45 -21.89 -8.08 6.01
CA GLY A 45 -20.87 -8.33 7.02
C GLY A 45 -20.90 -7.15 7.97
N LYS A 46 -21.21 -7.41 9.24
CA LYS A 46 -20.99 -6.42 10.29
C LYS A 46 -19.48 -6.16 10.30
N GLU A 47 -19.05 -5.07 9.68
CA GLU A 47 -17.74 -4.49 9.94
C GLU A 47 -17.72 -4.10 11.43
N LEU A 48 -17.14 -4.95 12.25
CA LEU A 48 -16.88 -4.68 13.66
C LEU A 48 -15.58 -3.87 13.75
N SER A 49 -15.66 -2.57 13.51
CA SER A 49 -14.71 -1.63 14.10
C SER A 49 -15.33 -1.09 15.39
N PHE A 50 -14.72 -1.39 16.54
CA PHE A 50 -15.23 -1.06 17.86
C PHE A 50 -14.70 0.26 18.43
N PHE A 51 -14.04 1.10 17.63
CA PHE A 51 -13.59 2.40 18.12
C PHE A 51 -14.71 3.43 17.96
N PRO A 52 -15.28 3.94 19.07
CA PRO A 52 -16.17 5.10 18.98
C PRO A 52 -15.36 6.26 18.40
N GLU A 53 -16.00 7.05 17.55
CA GLU A 53 -15.41 8.26 16.99
C GLU A 53 -14.97 9.17 18.13
N GLN A 54 -13.67 9.49 18.19
CA GLN A 54 -13.10 10.37 19.20
C GLN A 54 -12.89 11.75 18.62
N ALA A 55 -13.10 12.78 19.45
CA ALA A 55 -12.65 14.12 19.09
C ALA A 55 -11.12 14.13 18.96
N PRO A 56 -10.58 14.70 17.88
CA PRO A 56 -9.13 14.77 17.70
C PRO A 56 -8.51 15.68 18.76
N PRO A 57 -7.24 15.44 19.16
CA PRO A 57 -6.54 16.41 19.99
C PRO A 57 -6.40 17.75 19.24
N PRO A 58 -6.34 18.88 19.98
CA PRO A 58 -5.99 20.15 19.38
C PRO A 58 -4.68 20.07 18.58
N VAL A 59 -4.59 20.83 17.51
CA VAL A 59 -3.36 20.95 16.73
C VAL A 59 -2.27 21.56 17.64
N PRO A 60 -1.11 20.91 17.79
CA PRO A 60 -0.07 21.40 18.69
C PRO A 60 0.52 22.72 18.17
N GLY A 61 0.63 23.71 19.06
CA GLY A 61 1.26 24.99 18.75
C GLY A 61 2.76 24.83 18.45
N GLN A 62 3.38 25.80 17.76
CA GLN A 62 4.79 25.70 17.32
C GLN A 62 5.77 25.38 18.46
N ASP A 63 5.49 25.85 19.67
CA ASP A 63 6.35 25.60 20.82
C ASP A 63 6.04 24.31 21.59
N GLU A 64 4.93 23.66 21.26
CA GLU A 64 4.47 22.42 21.87
C GLU A 64 4.95 21.20 21.07
N PRO A 65 5.40 20.12 21.75
CA PRO A 65 5.83 18.93 21.06
C PRO A 65 4.65 18.18 20.44
N ILE A 66 4.82 17.73 19.19
CA ILE A 66 3.96 16.72 18.59
C ILE A 66 4.19 15.41 19.36
N ARG A 67 3.26 15.05 20.23
CA ARG A 67 3.20 13.73 20.87
C ARG A 67 2.72 12.68 19.88
N MET A 68 3.54 11.67 19.61
CA MET A 68 3.22 10.60 18.67
C MET A 68 3.45 9.21 19.26
N ALA A 69 2.86 8.22 18.61
CA ALA A 69 3.07 6.82 18.93
C ALA A 69 3.62 6.03 17.74
N VAL A 70 4.24 4.88 18.01
CA VAL A 70 4.72 3.95 16.98
C VAL A 70 4.07 2.58 17.19
N ILE A 71 3.44 2.05 16.13
CA ILE A 71 2.79 0.75 16.10
C ILE A 71 3.65 -0.19 15.23
N GLY A 72 4.12 -1.28 15.81
CA GLY A 72 5.12 -2.17 15.23
C GLY A 72 6.54 -1.63 15.47
N THR A 73 7.24 -2.20 16.44
CA THR A 73 8.59 -1.79 16.84
C THR A 73 9.64 -2.81 16.40
N GLY A 74 9.46 -3.38 15.21
CA GLY A 74 10.48 -4.17 14.51
C GLY A 74 11.66 -3.31 14.05
N GLY A 75 12.45 -3.83 13.11
CA GLY A 75 13.63 -3.13 12.59
C GLY A 75 13.32 -1.73 12.04
N MET A 76 12.32 -1.62 11.16
CA MET A 76 11.89 -0.32 10.62
C MET A 76 11.31 0.58 11.70
N GLY A 77 10.32 0.10 12.48
CA GLY A 77 9.70 0.91 13.54
C GLY A 77 10.70 1.49 14.54
N THR A 78 11.65 0.68 15.00
CA THR A 78 12.75 1.15 15.87
C THR A 78 13.66 2.15 15.14
N GLY A 79 13.92 1.94 13.84
CA GLY A 79 14.61 2.91 12.99
C GLY A 79 13.89 4.26 12.90
N HIS A 80 12.56 4.26 12.73
CA HIS A 80 11.74 5.48 12.80
C HIS A 80 11.89 6.16 14.16
N CYS A 81 11.84 5.41 15.26
CA CYS A 81 12.04 5.99 16.60
C CYS A 81 13.35 6.76 16.69
N HIS A 82 14.48 6.14 16.30
CA HIS A 82 15.78 6.82 16.30
C HIS A 82 15.82 8.05 15.41
N SER A 83 15.26 7.97 14.19
CA SER A 83 15.22 9.11 13.28
C SER A 83 14.39 10.27 13.84
N ILE A 84 13.22 10.00 14.41
CA ILE A 84 12.33 11.02 14.99
C ILE A 84 13.00 11.69 16.20
N MET A 85 13.61 10.90 17.10
CA MET A 85 14.39 11.46 18.22
C MET A 85 15.56 12.32 17.70
N GLY A 86 16.21 11.91 16.60
CA GLY A 86 17.23 12.69 15.92
C GLY A 86 16.70 14.02 15.39
N LEU A 87 15.57 14.02 14.69
CA LEU A 87 14.91 15.23 14.18
C LEU A 87 14.58 16.22 15.30
N ASN A 88 14.12 15.71 16.46
CA ASN A 88 13.85 16.53 17.65
C ASN A 88 15.15 17.11 18.25
N ARG A 89 16.14 16.25 18.49
CA ARG A 89 17.44 16.65 19.05
C ARG A 89 18.15 17.68 18.18
N ASP A 90 18.07 17.52 16.86
CA ASP A 90 18.74 18.38 15.88
C ASP A 90 17.92 19.66 15.58
N GLY A 91 16.78 19.85 16.26
CA GLY A 91 15.98 21.07 16.20
C GLY A 91 15.16 21.24 14.91
N HIS A 92 14.93 20.16 14.15
CA HIS A 92 14.16 20.22 12.91
C HIS A 92 12.65 20.28 13.14
N GLU A 93 12.15 19.68 14.23
CA GLU A 93 10.75 19.71 14.67
C GLU A 93 10.65 19.29 16.15
N LYS A 94 9.78 19.92 16.94
CA LYS A 94 9.50 19.51 18.32
C LYS A 94 8.56 18.31 18.31
N VAL A 95 9.08 17.11 18.57
CA VAL A 95 8.33 15.85 18.49
C VAL A 95 8.79 14.88 19.57
N HIS A 96 7.82 14.25 20.25
CA HIS A 96 8.07 13.27 21.30
C HIS A 96 7.35 11.95 20.99
N ILE A 97 8.08 10.84 21.10
CA ILE A 97 7.49 9.50 21.09
C ILE A 97 7.04 9.17 22.52
N VAL A 98 5.74 9.09 22.74
CA VAL A 98 5.15 8.92 24.09
C VAL A 98 4.48 7.55 24.30
N ALA A 99 4.31 6.78 23.22
CA ALA A 99 3.72 5.45 23.26
C ALA A 99 4.27 4.54 22.17
N LEU A 100 4.42 3.26 22.49
CA LEU A 100 4.86 2.20 21.58
C LEU A 100 3.92 1.01 21.68
N ALA A 101 3.62 0.35 20.58
CA ALA A 101 2.90 -0.92 20.58
C ALA A 101 3.57 -1.99 19.73
N ASP A 102 3.71 -3.20 20.27
CA ASP A 102 4.12 -4.38 19.52
C ASP A 102 3.62 -5.67 20.20
N VAL A 103 3.14 -6.61 19.38
CA VAL A 103 2.68 -7.94 19.78
C VAL A 103 3.83 -8.86 20.21
N CYS A 104 5.09 -8.47 20.01
CA CYS A 104 6.30 -9.15 20.47
C CYS A 104 7.01 -8.38 21.61
N LYS A 105 7.01 -8.95 22.82
CA LYS A 105 7.44 -8.27 24.03
C LYS A 105 8.94 -7.95 23.99
N PRO A 106 9.84 -8.87 23.57
CA PRO A 106 11.25 -8.54 23.42
C PRO A 106 11.53 -7.39 22.44
N ARG A 107 10.72 -7.23 21.37
CA ARG A 107 10.86 -6.10 20.43
C ARG A 107 10.37 -4.80 21.07
N LEU A 108 9.21 -4.85 21.72
CA LEU A 108 8.65 -3.73 22.46
C LEU A 108 9.60 -3.21 23.54
N ASP A 109 10.16 -4.11 24.37
CA ASP A 109 11.05 -3.75 25.47
C ASP A 109 12.33 -3.06 24.95
N ARG A 110 12.91 -3.56 23.85
CA ARG A 110 14.09 -2.93 23.23
C ARG A 110 13.79 -1.53 22.72
N ALA A 111 12.67 -1.34 22.04
CA ALA A 111 12.27 -0.04 21.53
C ALA A 111 11.90 0.93 22.66
N HIS A 112 11.21 0.45 23.69
CA HIS A 112 10.86 1.22 24.89
C HIS A 112 12.10 1.73 25.61
N LYS A 113 13.10 0.86 25.83
CA LYS A 113 14.40 1.24 26.38
C LYS A 113 15.06 2.32 25.52
N ALA A 114 15.18 2.09 24.22
CA ALA A 114 15.83 3.05 23.31
C ALA A 114 15.13 4.42 23.30
N CYS A 115 13.79 4.46 23.31
CA CYS A 115 13.03 5.70 23.32
C CYS A 115 13.10 6.44 24.67
N SER A 116 13.13 5.69 25.77
CA SER A 116 13.23 6.27 27.13
C SER A 116 14.62 6.85 27.39
N GLU A 117 15.68 6.16 26.96
CA GLU A 117 17.06 6.64 27.07
C GLU A 117 17.35 7.78 26.08
N GLY A 118 16.76 7.73 24.88
CA GLY A 118 16.95 8.74 23.83
C GLY A 118 16.17 10.04 24.01
N GLN A 119 15.20 10.09 24.93
CA GLN A 119 14.41 11.29 25.26
C GLN A 119 14.31 11.51 26.78
N PRO A 120 15.41 11.91 27.45
CA PRO A 120 15.38 12.14 28.89
C PRO A 120 14.28 13.12 29.31
N GLY A 121 13.43 12.72 30.26
CA GLY A 121 12.31 13.53 30.75
C GLY A 121 11.00 13.36 29.97
N VAL A 122 10.97 12.55 28.90
CA VAL A 122 9.74 12.18 28.20
C VAL A 122 9.27 10.81 28.69
N GLU A 123 8.06 10.73 29.21
CA GLU A 123 7.45 9.45 29.59
C GLU A 123 7.00 8.67 28.34
N VAL A 124 7.53 7.46 28.18
CA VAL A 124 7.18 6.55 27.09
C VAL A 124 6.45 5.34 27.67
N ALA A 125 5.20 5.13 27.23
CA ALA A 125 4.43 3.96 27.61
C ALA A 125 4.55 2.84 26.56
N ALA A 126 4.53 1.58 27.01
CA ALA A 126 4.64 0.41 26.16
C ALA A 126 3.37 -0.44 26.25
N TYR A 127 2.78 -0.76 25.09
CA TYR A 127 1.51 -1.49 24.97
C TYR A 127 1.69 -2.77 24.16
N ARG A 128 1.00 -3.84 24.55
CA ARG A 128 0.95 -5.08 23.77
C ARG A 128 -0.06 -4.98 22.63
N ASN A 129 -1.14 -4.22 22.84
CA ASN A 129 -2.19 -3.97 21.86
C ASN A 129 -2.18 -2.49 21.45
N TYR A 130 -2.15 -2.22 20.14
CA TYR A 130 -2.17 -0.84 19.62
C TYR A 130 -3.49 -0.12 19.93
N GLU A 131 -4.56 -0.86 20.13
CA GLU A 131 -5.88 -0.31 20.46
C GLU A 131 -5.88 0.46 21.79
N ASP A 132 -4.95 0.14 22.70
CA ASP A 132 -4.76 0.89 23.96
C ASP A 132 -4.10 2.25 23.73
N ILE A 133 -3.27 2.38 22.70
CA ILE A 133 -2.74 3.68 22.24
C ILE A 133 -3.89 4.54 21.71
N LEU A 134 -4.83 3.94 20.99
CA LEU A 134 -5.95 4.69 20.40
C LEU A 134 -6.91 5.27 21.44
N LYS A 135 -6.87 4.79 22.69
CA LYS A 135 -7.64 5.35 23.82
C LYS A 135 -7.01 6.61 24.42
N ARG A 136 -5.77 6.94 24.06
CA ARG A 136 -5.05 8.10 24.61
C ARG A 136 -5.38 9.37 23.85
N GLU A 137 -6.04 10.29 24.52
CA GLU A 137 -6.43 11.60 23.96
C GLU A 137 -5.24 12.53 23.73
N ASP A 138 -4.09 12.29 24.37
CA ASP A 138 -2.93 13.16 24.27
C ASP A 138 -2.09 12.93 22.99
N ILE A 139 -2.33 11.86 22.24
CA ILE A 139 -1.54 11.48 21.05
C ILE A 139 -2.09 12.16 19.80
N HIS A 140 -1.26 12.95 19.11
CA HIS A 140 -1.64 13.66 17.88
C HIS A 140 -1.56 12.76 16.65
N GLY A 141 -0.54 11.91 16.57
CA GLY A 141 -0.33 11.06 15.41
C GLY A 141 0.29 9.70 15.73
N VAL A 142 0.06 8.75 14.84
CA VAL A 142 0.61 7.40 14.92
C VAL A 142 1.45 7.09 13.69
N LEU A 143 2.59 6.45 13.90
CA LEU A 143 3.41 5.88 12.85
C LEU A 143 3.24 4.36 12.85
N ILE A 144 2.73 3.83 11.75
CA ILE A 144 2.47 2.41 11.55
C ILE A 144 3.63 1.79 10.76
N ALA A 145 4.36 0.88 11.40
CA ALA A 145 5.47 0.11 10.84
C ALA A 145 5.32 -1.40 11.14
N SER A 146 4.06 -1.85 11.24
CA SER A 146 3.69 -3.26 11.30
C SER A 146 3.89 -3.94 9.93
N PRO A 147 3.70 -5.27 9.82
CA PRO A 147 3.64 -5.92 8.51
C PRO A 147 2.44 -5.45 7.67
N GLU A 148 2.54 -5.51 6.34
CA GLU A 148 1.58 -4.85 5.44
C GLU A 148 0.15 -5.41 5.51
N HIS A 149 -0.04 -6.65 5.96
CA HIS A 149 -1.37 -7.23 6.18
C HIS A 149 -2.15 -6.55 7.30
N TRP A 150 -1.48 -5.79 8.17
CA TRP A 150 -2.11 -5.04 9.27
C TRP A 150 -2.46 -3.60 8.93
N HIS A 151 -1.82 -3.03 7.91
CA HIS A 151 -1.80 -1.58 7.68
C HIS A 151 -3.21 -1.00 7.57
N TRP A 152 -4.07 -1.56 6.72
CA TRP A 152 -5.40 -1.00 6.45
C TRP A 152 -6.24 -0.84 7.71
N LYS A 153 -6.23 -1.85 8.59
CA LYS A 153 -7.00 -1.85 9.83
C LYS A 153 -6.45 -0.83 10.79
N GLN A 154 -5.13 -0.81 10.99
CA GLN A 154 -4.48 0.15 11.88
C GLN A 154 -4.64 1.59 11.39
N ILE A 155 -4.63 1.84 10.07
CA ILE A 155 -4.90 3.15 9.47
C ILE A 155 -6.32 3.58 9.81
N ILE A 156 -7.33 2.77 9.47
CA ILE A 156 -8.74 3.11 9.68
C ILE A 156 -9.03 3.33 11.16
N ASP A 157 -8.58 2.42 12.03
CA ASP A 157 -8.83 2.53 13.46
C ASP A 157 -8.18 3.79 14.06
N SER A 158 -6.98 4.14 13.63
CA SER A 158 -6.28 5.35 14.10
C SER A 158 -6.95 6.63 13.63
N LEU A 159 -7.38 6.69 12.36
CA LEU A 159 -8.13 7.83 11.83
C LEU A 159 -9.46 8.02 12.57
N ARG A 160 -10.18 6.92 12.85
CA ARG A 160 -11.44 6.94 13.62
C ARG A 160 -11.23 7.35 15.09
N ALA A 161 -10.07 7.05 15.65
CA ALA A 161 -9.65 7.53 16.96
C ALA A 161 -9.11 8.98 16.96
N GLY A 162 -9.28 9.72 15.84
CA GLY A 162 -8.89 11.12 15.74
C GLY A 162 -7.39 11.36 15.62
N LYS A 163 -6.59 10.34 15.24
CA LYS A 163 -5.14 10.44 15.11
C LYS A 163 -4.73 10.72 13.67
N ASP A 164 -3.71 11.56 13.49
CA ASP A 164 -3.01 11.67 12.20
C ASP A 164 -2.16 10.42 11.96
N VAL A 165 -1.98 10.02 10.70
CA VAL A 165 -1.38 8.72 10.36
C VAL A 165 -0.21 8.87 9.39
N TYR A 166 0.92 8.28 9.76
CA TYR A 166 1.99 7.89 8.84
C TYR A 166 1.97 6.37 8.76
N CYS A 167 1.82 5.79 7.57
CA CYS A 167 1.92 4.35 7.38
C CYS A 167 3.14 4.01 6.52
N GLU A 168 3.93 3.02 6.91
CA GLU A 168 4.95 2.48 6.03
C GLU A 168 4.34 1.87 4.75
N LYS A 169 5.17 1.80 3.71
CA LYS A 169 4.82 1.19 2.43
C LYS A 169 4.96 -0.34 2.47
N PRO A 170 4.21 -1.10 1.64
CA PRO A 170 3.09 -0.63 0.81
C PRO A 170 1.89 -0.27 1.70
N MET A 171 0.97 0.57 1.22
CA MET A 171 -0.13 1.08 2.05
C MET A 171 -1.01 -0.05 2.62
N THR A 172 -1.21 -1.12 1.86
CA THR A 172 -2.06 -2.26 2.21
C THR A 172 -1.60 -3.51 1.48
N LEU A 173 -2.14 -4.68 1.82
CA LEU A 173 -1.82 -5.95 1.15
C LEU A 173 -2.72 -6.24 -0.06
N ARG A 174 -3.95 -5.70 -0.09
CA ARG A 174 -4.93 -5.92 -1.16
C ARG A 174 -5.62 -4.63 -1.59
N LEU A 175 -6.08 -4.56 -2.85
CA LEU A 175 -6.75 -3.37 -3.38
C LEU A 175 -8.06 -3.01 -2.66
N ASN A 176 -8.88 -3.99 -2.27
CA ASN A 176 -10.12 -3.70 -1.54
C ASN A 176 -9.86 -3.01 -0.19
N GLU A 177 -8.73 -3.35 0.45
CA GLU A 177 -8.28 -2.69 1.66
C GLU A 177 -7.81 -1.26 1.36
N ALA A 178 -7.04 -1.07 0.28
CA ALA A 178 -6.62 0.26 -0.17
C ALA A 178 -7.80 1.19 -0.47
N LEU A 179 -8.85 0.67 -1.12
CA LEU A 179 -10.08 1.42 -1.41
C LEU A 179 -10.88 1.76 -0.14
N ALA A 180 -10.85 0.89 0.87
CA ALA A 180 -11.45 1.17 2.17
C ALA A 180 -10.70 2.31 2.89
N VAL A 181 -9.36 2.27 2.89
CA VAL A 181 -8.52 3.36 3.41
C VAL A 181 -8.75 4.64 2.63
N TYR A 182 -8.80 4.58 1.29
CA TYR A 182 -9.09 5.71 0.42
C TYR A 182 -10.38 6.41 0.82
N LYS A 183 -11.46 5.64 0.99
CA LYS A 183 -12.75 6.17 1.41
C LYS A 183 -12.70 6.75 2.83
N GLU A 184 -12.04 6.08 3.77
CA GLU A 184 -11.97 6.56 5.15
C GLU A 184 -11.22 7.89 5.23
N VAL A 185 -10.06 8.05 4.57
CA VAL A 185 -9.30 9.31 4.58
C VAL A 185 -10.14 10.46 4.00
N HIS A 186 -10.92 10.22 2.94
CA HIS A 186 -11.82 11.24 2.38
C HIS A 186 -12.95 11.65 3.33
N GLN A 187 -13.33 10.79 4.27
CA GLN A 187 -14.32 11.12 5.31
C GLN A 187 -13.70 11.87 6.49
N ARG A 188 -12.36 11.90 6.60
CA ARG A 188 -11.59 12.45 7.72
C ARG A 188 -10.79 13.67 7.25
N THR A 189 -11.50 14.68 6.76
CA THR A 189 -10.89 15.88 6.14
C THR A 189 -10.07 16.75 7.11
N ASP A 190 -10.19 16.49 8.41
CA ASP A 190 -9.44 17.15 9.48
C ASP A 190 -8.19 16.38 9.91
N ARG A 191 -7.98 15.17 9.38
CA ARG A 191 -6.82 14.31 9.67
C ARG A 191 -5.76 14.40 8.57
N VAL A 192 -4.51 14.26 8.98
CA VAL A 192 -3.37 14.14 8.06
C VAL A 192 -3.03 12.68 7.85
N PHE A 193 -2.92 12.24 6.60
CA PHE A 193 -2.56 10.88 6.23
C PHE A 193 -1.42 10.88 5.20
N THR A 194 -0.39 10.07 5.44
CA THR A 194 0.70 9.85 4.48
C THR A 194 1.16 8.39 4.47
N VAL A 195 1.68 7.93 3.33
CA VAL A 195 2.36 6.63 3.19
C VAL A 195 3.85 6.87 2.97
N GLY A 196 4.72 6.09 3.62
CA GLY A 196 6.18 6.21 3.61
C GLY A 196 6.86 5.84 2.28
N THR A 197 6.48 6.47 1.17
CA THR A 197 7.11 6.34 -0.15
C THR A 197 8.19 7.41 -0.35
N GLN A 198 9.30 7.29 0.37
CA GLN A 198 10.26 8.37 0.59
C GLN A 198 10.97 8.89 -0.66
N MET A 199 11.17 8.08 -1.69
CA MET A 199 11.92 8.50 -2.89
C MET A 199 11.29 9.70 -3.61
N ILE A 200 10.00 9.98 -3.41
CA ILE A 200 9.34 11.20 -3.91
C ILE A 200 9.99 12.48 -3.40
N MET A 201 10.69 12.42 -2.26
CA MET A 201 11.37 13.56 -1.65
C MET A 201 12.71 13.90 -2.31
N GLN A 202 13.20 13.06 -3.24
CA GLN A 202 14.47 13.33 -3.92
C GLN A 202 14.31 14.48 -4.93
N PRO A 203 15.12 15.55 -4.87
CA PRO A 203 14.90 16.77 -5.66
C PRO A 203 14.88 16.54 -7.17
N LYS A 204 15.59 15.52 -7.68
CA LYS A 204 15.61 15.18 -9.11
C LYS A 204 14.22 14.93 -9.69
N TYR A 205 13.29 14.39 -8.90
CA TYR A 205 11.91 14.15 -9.35
C TYR A 205 11.11 15.45 -9.42
N ALA A 206 11.34 16.39 -8.52
CA ALA A 206 10.74 17.72 -8.59
C ALA A 206 11.25 18.52 -9.80
N GLU A 207 12.55 18.44 -10.09
CA GLU A 207 13.15 19.05 -11.28
C GLU A 207 12.62 18.42 -12.57
N ALA A 208 12.52 17.09 -12.63
CA ALA A 208 11.88 16.42 -13.76
C ALA A 208 10.43 16.89 -13.94
N LYS A 209 9.65 16.97 -12.86
CA LYS A 209 8.27 17.45 -12.88
C LYS A 209 8.17 18.90 -13.39
N LYS A 210 9.13 19.76 -13.06
CA LYS A 210 9.24 21.11 -13.61
C LYS A 210 9.49 21.07 -15.13
N MET A 211 10.46 20.29 -15.60
CA MET A 211 10.72 20.12 -17.04
C MET A 211 9.50 19.62 -17.82
N LEU A 212 8.71 18.71 -17.23
CA LEU A 212 7.48 18.22 -17.83
C LEU A 212 6.41 19.33 -17.95
N ARG A 213 6.25 20.16 -16.91
CA ARG A 213 5.33 21.32 -16.93
C ARG A 213 5.74 22.37 -17.95
N GLU A 214 7.04 22.54 -18.16
CA GLU A 214 7.63 23.44 -19.17
C GLU A 214 7.63 22.82 -20.58
N ASN A 215 7.07 21.61 -20.76
CA ASN A 215 6.97 20.89 -22.03
C ASN A 215 8.33 20.62 -22.70
N VAL A 216 9.41 20.52 -21.92
CA VAL A 216 10.79 20.36 -22.41
C VAL A 216 10.95 19.12 -23.31
N ILE A 217 10.34 17.99 -22.92
CA ILE A 217 10.43 16.74 -23.69
C ILE A 217 9.22 16.51 -24.61
N GLY A 218 8.36 17.51 -24.82
CA GLY A 218 7.06 17.31 -25.47
C GLY A 218 6.13 16.40 -24.65
N THR A 219 5.21 15.71 -25.32
CA THR A 219 4.30 14.75 -24.66
C THR A 219 5.07 13.59 -24.03
N PRO A 220 4.97 13.35 -22.71
CA PRO A 220 5.49 12.15 -22.07
C PRO A 220 4.67 10.94 -22.52
N LEU A 221 5.33 9.88 -22.96
CA LEU A 221 4.69 8.71 -23.56
C LEU A 221 4.92 7.44 -22.75
N TRP A 222 6.12 7.34 -22.16
CA TRP A 222 6.59 6.10 -21.60
C TRP A 222 7.63 6.32 -20.50
N SER A 223 7.64 5.49 -19.47
CA SER A 223 8.69 5.48 -18.44
C SER A 223 9.14 4.07 -18.10
N GLN A 224 10.35 3.95 -17.56
CA GLN A 224 10.82 2.71 -16.94
C GLN A 224 11.58 2.97 -15.67
N THR A 225 11.61 1.96 -14.82
CA THR A 225 12.48 1.89 -13.67
C THR A 225 12.67 0.45 -13.24
N SER A 226 13.53 0.23 -12.24
CA SER A 226 13.68 -1.07 -11.63
C SER A 226 14.17 -0.96 -10.20
N TYR A 227 13.94 -2.02 -9.43
CA TYR A 227 14.67 -2.27 -8.19
C TYR A 227 15.22 -3.69 -8.24
N CYS A 228 16.52 -3.79 -8.51
CA CYS A 228 17.23 -5.05 -8.64
C CYS A 228 18.31 -5.13 -7.57
N ARG A 229 18.41 -6.27 -6.90
CA ARG A 229 19.49 -6.61 -5.99
C ARG A 229 19.82 -8.09 -6.06
N ASN A 230 20.96 -8.49 -5.53
CA ASN A 230 21.42 -9.87 -5.49
C ASN A 230 21.72 -10.27 -4.05
N THR A 231 20.88 -11.16 -3.52
CA THR A 231 21.06 -11.69 -2.17
C THR A 231 21.58 -13.13 -2.27
N PRO A 232 22.84 -13.41 -1.86
CA PRO A 232 23.46 -14.73 -2.05
C PRO A 232 22.70 -15.91 -1.40
N SER A 233 21.96 -15.63 -0.33
CA SER A 233 21.20 -16.62 0.42
C SER A 233 19.69 -16.54 0.18
N GLY A 234 19.23 -15.79 -0.83
CA GLY A 234 17.82 -15.54 -1.08
C GLY A 234 17.25 -14.39 -0.24
N GLU A 235 16.27 -13.69 -0.80
CA GLU A 235 15.80 -12.43 -0.26
C GLU A 235 15.16 -12.57 1.14
N TRP A 236 15.45 -11.63 2.04
CA TRP A 236 14.98 -11.64 3.43
C TRP A 236 15.44 -12.83 4.30
N ASN A 237 16.28 -13.74 3.80
CA ASN A 237 16.85 -14.82 4.63
C ASN A 237 17.90 -14.31 5.63
N TYR A 238 18.43 -13.10 5.44
CA TYR A 238 19.30 -12.43 6.39
C TYR A 238 18.58 -12.01 7.69
N TYR A 239 17.24 -12.03 7.73
CA TYR A 239 16.52 -11.97 9.00
C TYR A 239 16.67 -13.31 9.73
N GLY A 240 17.46 -13.29 10.80
CA GLY A 240 17.65 -14.43 11.68
C GLY A 240 16.34 -14.87 12.34
N LEU A 241 16.22 -16.16 12.62
CA LEU A 241 15.11 -16.71 13.37
C LEU A 241 15.44 -16.56 14.87
N GLU A 242 14.76 -15.66 15.57
CA GLU A 242 15.01 -15.40 16.99
C GLU A 242 14.58 -16.64 17.80
N LYS A 243 15.55 -17.46 18.26
CA LYS A 243 15.30 -18.72 18.99
C LYS A 243 14.58 -18.55 20.33
N GLY A 244 14.51 -17.32 20.86
CA GLY A 244 13.93 -17.02 22.17
C GLY A 244 12.50 -16.49 22.13
N VAL A 245 11.88 -16.31 20.97
CA VAL A 245 10.50 -15.80 20.89
C VAL A 245 9.54 -16.96 21.09
N VAL A 246 8.97 -17.06 22.28
CA VAL A 246 7.96 -18.08 22.64
C VAL A 246 6.55 -17.53 22.37
N PRO A 247 5.77 -18.10 21.44
CA PRO A 247 4.37 -17.72 21.21
C PRO A 247 3.51 -17.93 22.45
N GLY A 248 2.50 -17.09 22.65
CA GLY A 248 1.61 -17.11 23.81
C GLY A 248 2.19 -16.40 25.04
N GLU A 249 3.50 -16.48 25.26
CA GLU A 249 4.18 -15.79 26.37
C GLU A 249 4.80 -14.46 25.92
N MET A 250 5.69 -14.51 24.93
CA MET A 250 6.46 -13.36 24.46
C MET A 250 5.88 -12.76 23.19
N LEU A 251 5.19 -13.56 22.38
CA LEU A 251 4.56 -13.15 21.13
C LEU A 251 3.08 -13.49 21.19
N ASP A 252 2.24 -12.46 21.08
CA ASP A 252 0.83 -12.67 20.74
C ASP A 252 0.76 -13.01 19.25
N TRP A 253 0.74 -14.31 18.95
CA TRP A 253 0.75 -14.80 17.58
C TRP A 253 -0.58 -14.55 16.87
N ASP A 254 -1.70 -14.70 17.58
CA ASP A 254 -3.01 -14.39 17.00
C ASP A 254 -3.13 -12.90 16.70
N GLY A 255 -2.63 -12.05 17.60
CA GLY A 255 -2.44 -10.62 17.36
C GLY A 255 -1.47 -10.33 16.22
N TRP A 256 -0.45 -11.15 15.99
CA TRP A 256 0.42 -10.97 14.81
C TRP A 256 -0.29 -11.35 13.51
N CYS A 257 -1.01 -12.49 13.46
CA CYS A 257 -1.79 -12.90 12.29
C CYS A 257 -2.88 -11.86 11.96
N GLY A 258 -3.51 -11.30 12.99
CA GLY A 258 -4.39 -10.16 12.83
C GLY A 258 -5.58 -10.38 11.91
N PRO A 259 -5.81 -9.50 10.90
CA PRO A 259 -6.95 -9.63 9.99
C PRO A 259 -6.85 -10.82 9.05
N GLN A 260 -5.68 -11.46 8.93
CA GLN A 260 -5.50 -12.68 8.15
C GLN A 260 -5.98 -13.93 8.90
N PRO A 261 -6.27 -15.03 8.18
CA PRO A 261 -6.57 -16.32 8.79
C PRO A 261 -5.51 -16.72 9.82
N LYS A 262 -5.97 -17.22 10.97
CA LYS A 262 -5.08 -17.73 12.01
C LYS A 262 -4.47 -19.05 11.54
N ILE A 263 -3.15 -19.15 11.62
CA ILE A 263 -2.40 -20.37 11.33
C ILE A 263 -1.63 -20.80 12.58
N PRO A 264 -1.20 -22.07 12.69
CA PRO A 264 -0.24 -22.46 13.71
C PRO A 264 1.01 -21.59 13.66
N PHE A 265 1.65 -21.34 14.80
CA PHE A 265 2.87 -20.53 14.82
C PHE A 265 3.93 -21.10 13.89
N ASP A 266 4.39 -20.27 12.96
CA ASP A 266 5.51 -20.54 12.09
C ASP A 266 6.57 -19.44 12.27
N THR A 267 7.74 -19.84 12.77
CA THR A 267 8.85 -18.92 13.03
C THR A 267 9.37 -18.26 11.76
N LYS A 268 9.35 -18.93 10.61
CA LYS A 268 9.77 -18.34 9.34
C LYS A 268 8.75 -17.32 8.87
N VAL A 269 7.45 -17.60 8.97
CA VAL A 269 6.41 -16.62 8.65
C VAL A 269 6.55 -15.39 9.53
N TYR A 270 6.70 -15.54 10.85
CA TYR A 270 6.86 -14.39 11.75
C TYR A 270 8.09 -13.51 11.42
N HIS A 271 9.27 -14.12 11.20
CA HIS A 271 10.51 -13.39 10.99
C HIS A 271 10.75 -12.94 9.54
N ARG A 272 10.17 -13.65 8.58
CA ARG A 272 10.43 -13.51 7.13
C ARG A 272 9.14 -13.39 6.32
N TRP A 273 8.09 -12.81 6.92
CA TRP A 273 6.74 -12.68 6.35
C TRP A 273 6.70 -12.16 4.91
N ARG A 274 7.65 -11.30 4.50
CA ARG A 274 7.78 -10.80 3.12
C ARG A 274 7.93 -11.90 2.07
N ARG A 275 8.39 -13.09 2.47
CA ARG A 275 8.55 -14.26 1.60
C ARG A 275 7.23 -14.96 1.26
N TYR A 276 6.15 -14.67 1.98
CA TYR A 276 4.90 -15.43 1.95
C TYR A 276 3.74 -14.59 1.39
N LYS A 277 3.03 -15.10 0.38
CA LYS A 277 2.09 -14.29 -0.44
C LYS A 277 0.82 -13.84 0.31
N ASP A 278 0.48 -14.56 1.38
CA ASP A 278 -0.66 -14.25 2.23
C ASP A 278 -0.34 -13.13 3.24
N TRP A 279 0.95 -12.83 3.43
CA TRP A 279 1.44 -11.84 4.39
C TRP A 279 2.12 -10.65 3.69
N SER A 280 2.54 -10.81 2.44
CA SER A 280 3.15 -9.74 1.64
C SER A 280 2.96 -9.91 0.14
N THR A 281 2.93 -8.80 -0.57
CA THR A 281 3.05 -8.68 -2.03
C THR A 281 4.49 -8.90 -2.54
N GLY A 282 5.46 -9.12 -1.65
CA GLY A 282 6.84 -9.45 -1.98
C GLY A 282 7.57 -8.28 -2.64
N VAL A 283 8.34 -8.58 -3.69
CA VAL A 283 9.20 -7.59 -4.37
C VAL A 283 8.41 -6.38 -4.87
N ILE A 284 7.15 -6.56 -5.29
CA ILE A 284 6.34 -5.47 -5.85
C ILE A 284 6.02 -4.41 -4.80
N GLY A 285 5.36 -4.78 -3.70
CA GLY A 285 4.98 -3.83 -2.67
C GLY A 285 6.13 -3.46 -1.72
N ASP A 286 7.17 -4.30 -1.58
CA ASP A 286 8.30 -3.96 -0.70
C ASP A 286 9.37 -3.12 -1.41
N LEU A 287 9.71 -3.45 -2.66
CA LEU A 287 10.82 -2.82 -3.40
C LEU A 287 10.34 -1.92 -4.54
N LEU A 288 9.49 -2.42 -5.45
CA LEU A 288 9.11 -1.67 -6.64
C LEU A 288 8.28 -0.43 -6.32
N VAL A 289 7.52 -0.46 -5.22
CA VAL A 289 6.77 0.71 -4.74
C VAL A 289 7.67 1.94 -4.57
N HIS A 290 8.94 1.76 -4.16
CA HIS A 290 9.88 2.86 -3.95
C HIS A 290 10.17 3.61 -5.25
N VAL A 291 10.28 2.88 -6.36
CA VAL A 291 10.71 3.44 -7.65
C VAL A 291 9.54 3.80 -8.56
N MET A 292 8.40 3.12 -8.42
CA MET A 292 7.17 3.44 -9.17
C MET A 292 6.54 4.73 -8.70
N THR A 293 6.43 4.92 -7.38
CA THR A 293 5.73 6.05 -6.77
C THR A 293 6.26 7.42 -7.24
N PRO A 294 7.58 7.70 -7.26
CA PRO A 294 8.07 8.97 -7.76
C PRO A 294 7.80 9.19 -9.25
N LEU A 295 7.76 8.16 -10.09
CA LEU A 295 7.40 8.32 -11.50
C LEU A 295 5.91 8.65 -11.68
N ILE A 296 5.03 7.95 -10.96
CA ILE A 296 3.59 8.22 -10.94
C ILE A 296 3.32 9.66 -10.52
N TRP A 297 4.02 10.13 -9.49
CA TRP A 297 3.93 11.51 -9.01
C TRP A 297 4.55 12.55 -9.95
N THR A 298 5.72 12.25 -10.53
CA THR A 298 6.49 13.19 -11.37
C THR A 298 5.73 13.51 -12.65
N VAL A 299 5.24 12.48 -13.34
CA VAL A 299 4.52 12.62 -14.62
C VAL A 299 3.04 12.95 -14.41
N ASP A 300 2.53 12.79 -13.18
CA ASP A 300 1.11 12.92 -12.84
C ASP A 300 0.24 11.97 -13.68
N LEU A 301 0.55 10.67 -13.57
CA LEU A 301 0.03 9.62 -14.46
C LEU A 301 -1.47 9.34 -14.29
N GLY A 302 -2.08 9.77 -13.17
CA GLY A 302 -3.46 9.40 -12.84
C GLY A 302 -3.59 7.93 -12.43
N TRP A 303 -4.77 7.34 -12.64
CA TRP A 303 -5.05 5.96 -12.30
C TRP A 303 -4.45 4.96 -13.31
N PRO A 304 -3.85 3.85 -12.83
CA PRO A 304 -3.65 2.68 -13.67
C PRO A 304 -5.00 2.14 -14.17
N VAL A 305 -5.09 1.81 -15.45
CA VAL A 305 -6.31 1.27 -16.07
C VAL A 305 -6.13 -0.15 -16.59
N ARG A 306 -4.89 -0.56 -16.85
CA ARG A 306 -4.53 -1.92 -17.26
C ARG A 306 -3.13 -2.27 -16.78
N VAL A 307 -2.98 -3.45 -16.20
CA VAL A 307 -1.71 -3.96 -15.69
C VAL A 307 -1.49 -5.39 -16.16
N THR A 308 -0.26 -5.69 -16.58
CA THR A 308 0.22 -7.05 -16.81
C THR A 308 1.52 -7.25 -16.05
N GLY A 309 1.75 -8.46 -15.57
CA GLY A 309 2.90 -8.84 -14.78
C GLY A 309 3.29 -10.29 -15.05
N ALA A 310 4.59 -10.56 -15.01
CA ALA A 310 5.19 -11.89 -15.05
C ALA A 310 6.12 -12.04 -13.85
N GLY A 311 5.90 -13.10 -13.07
CA GLY A 311 6.68 -13.43 -11.88
C GLY A 311 7.15 -14.87 -11.95
N ASN A 312 8.38 -15.16 -11.51
CA ASN A 312 8.91 -16.51 -11.44
C ASN A 312 9.85 -16.69 -10.24
N HIS A 313 10.19 -17.95 -9.97
CA HIS A 313 11.26 -18.37 -9.08
C HIS A 313 12.37 -18.97 -9.92
N PHE A 314 13.49 -18.26 -10.06
CA PHE A 314 14.63 -18.75 -10.84
C PHE A 314 15.82 -19.17 -9.98
N VAL A 315 15.97 -18.60 -8.78
CA VAL A 315 17.09 -18.89 -7.88
C VAL A 315 16.57 -19.28 -6.50
N ASP A 316 15.70 -18.46 -5.90
CA ASP A 316 15.11 -18.74 -4.59
C ASP A 316 13.80 -19.52 -4.74
N MET A 317 13.93 -20.84 -4.77
CA MET A 317 12.78 -21.76 -4.93
C MET A 317 11.97 -21.95 -3.63
N ASP A 318 12.47 -21.47 -2.49
CA ASP A 318 11.84 -21.60 -1.18
C ASP A 318 10.97 -20.39 -0.82
N MET A 319 11.12 -19.27 -1.53
CA MET A 319 10.29 -18.08 -1.34
C MET A 319 8.94 -18.32 -2.03
N GLU A 320 7.81 -18.10 -1.37
CA GLU A 320 6.52 -18.20 -2.07
C GLU A 320 6.33 -17.02 -3.02
N ASN A 321 6.65 -15.80 -2.59
CA ASN A 321 6.70 -14.65 -3.46
C ASN A 321 7.79 -14.81 -4.54
N HIS A 322 7.58 -14.20 -5.70
CA HIS A 322 8.49 -14.31 -6.85
C HIS A 322 9.82 -13.58 -6.59
N ASP A 323 10.94 -14.19 -6.99
CA ASP A 323 12.29 -13.60 -6.89
C ASP A 323 12.68 -12.77 -8.13
N GLN A 324 11.89 -12.93 -9.20
CA GLN A 324 11.99 -12.24 -10.47
C GLN A 324 10.62 -11.75 -10.90
N VAL A 325 10.46 -10.45 -11.11
CA VAL A 325 9.19 -9.80 -11.44
C VAL A 325 9.39 -8.78 -12.56
N ASN A 326 8.44 -8.75 -13.51
CA ASN A 326 8.34 -7.71 -14.52
C ASN A 326 6.89 -7.29 -14.66
N MET A 327 6.62 -6.00 -14.78
CA MET A 327 5.26 -5.50 -14.98
C MET A 327 5.21 -4.35 -15.99
N THR A 328 4.09 -4.27 -16.68
CA THR A 328 3.73 -3.12 -17.50
C THR A 328 2.41 -2.54 -17.01
N VAL A 329 2.36 -1.22 -16.91
CA VAL A 329 1.21 -0.45 -16.41
C VAL A 329 0.81 0.56 -17.47
N GLU A 330 -0.46 0.54 -17.85
CA GLU A 330 -1.09 1.56 -18.67
C GLU A 330 -1.95 2.46 -17.76
N PHE A 331 -1.85 3.76 -17.98
CA PHE A 331 -2.53 4.77 -17.19
C PHE A 331 -3.59 5.51 -18.01
N GLU A 332 -4.63 6.01 -17.33
CA GLU A 332 -5.74 6.74 -17.96
C GLU A 332 -5.29 7.97 -18.77
N ARG A 333 -4.13 8.54 -18.41
CA ARG A 333 -3.53 9.70 -19.08
C ARG A 333 -2.59 9.31 -20.23
N LYS A 334 -2.84 8.18 -20.89
CA LYS A 334 -2.17 7.72 -22.12
C LYS A 334 -0.65 7.59 -21.98
N HIS A 335 -0.21 6.97 -20.89
CA HIS A 335 1.20 6.72 -20.61
C HIS A 335 1.40 5.25 -20.24
N HIS A 336 2.55 4.68 -20.60
CA HIS A 336 2.94 3.33 -20.20
C HIS A 336 4.18 3.36 -19.30
N MET A 337 4.17 2.54 -18.26
CA MET A 337 5.33 2.33 -17.39
C MET A 337 5.76 0.87 -17.42
N VAL A 338 7.06 0.62 -17.55
CA VAL A 338 7.66 -0.72 -17.41
C VAL A 338 8.52 -0.77 -16.16
N VAL A 339 8.33 -1.81 -15.36
CA VAL A 339 9.05 -1.96 -14.10
C VAL A 339 9.60 -3.36 -13.99
N ALA A 340 10.89 -3.47 -13.70
CA ALA A 340 11.56 -4.74 -13.45
C ALA A 340 12.00 -4.83 -11.99
N GLY A 341 11.93 -6.02 -11.41
CA GLY A 341 12.41 -6.32 -10.07
C GLY A 341 13.10 -7.67 -10.01
N ALA A 342 14.22 -7.71 -9.30
CA ALA A 342 15.02 -8.90 -9.13
C ALA A 342 15.65 -8.93 -7.73
N THR A 343 15.74 -10.11 -7.13
CA THR A 343 16.46 -10.32 -5.86
C THR A 343 17.64 -11.28 -5.99
N ASN A 344 17.98 -11.66 -7.22
CA ASN A 344 19.08 -12.55 -7.56
C ASN A 344 20.01 -11.96 -8.65
N ASN A 345 19.86 -10.67 -8.97
CA ASN A 345 20.75 -9.91 -9.86
C ASN A 345 20.65 -8.42 -9.54
N ASP A 346 21.78 -7.74 -9.37
CA ASP A 346 21.84 -6.31 -9.02
C ASP A 346 21.63 -5.38 -10.22
N LEU A 347 21.82 -5.86 -11.45
CA LEU A 347 21.70 -5.01 -12.63
C LEU A 347 20.23 -4.82 -13.01
N GLY A 348 19.79 -3.55 -12.97
CA GLY A 348 18.44 -3.15 -13.31
C GLY A 348 18.32 -2.34 -14.61
N LEU A 349 17.09 -1.90 -14.86
CA LEU A 349 16.75 -0.89 -15.85
C LEU A 349 17.11 0.52 -15.34
N GLU A 350 17.75 1.32 -16.20
CA GLU A 350 17.92 2.76 -15.99
C GLU A 350 16.56 3.43 -15.79
N THR A 351 16.46 4.35 -14.83
CA THR A 351 15.19 5.06 -14.57
C THR A 351 15.06 6.25 -15.51
N ILE A 352 14.06 6.23 -16.38
CA ILE A 352 13.86 7.30 -17.40
C ILE A 352 12.40 7.64 -17.63
N ILE A 353 12.17 8.84 -18.17
CA ILE A 353 10.90 9.29 -18.76
C ILE A 353 11.16 9.68 -20.21
N ARG A 354 10.47 9.03 -21.14
CA ARG A 354 10.56 9.29 -22.58
C ARG A 354 9.41 10.19 -23.01
N GLY A 355 9.77 11.31 -23.63
CA GLY A 355 8.83 12.17 -24.33
C GLY A 355 9.11 12.21 -25.83
N GLN A 356 8.22 12.84 -26.58
CA GLN A 356 8.35 13.00 -28.02
C GLN A 356 9.68 13.68 -28.42
N LYS A 357 10.08 14.73 -27.69
CA LYS A 357 11.23 15.58 -28.03
C LYS A 357 12.52 15.22 -27.29
N GLY A 358 12.44 14.54 -26.16
CA GLY A 358 13.60 14.26 -25.32
C GLY A 358 13.36 13.14 -24.32
N THR A 359 14.44 12.71 -23.66
CA THR A 359 14.41 11.71 -22.58
C THR A 359 15.01 12.30 -21.33
N ILE A 360 14.29 12.19 -20.21
CA ILE A 360 14.80 12.51 -18.87
C ILE A 360 15.38 11.24 -18.24
N PHE A 361 16.60 11.34 -17.73
CA PHE A 361 17.34 10.30 -17.02
C PHE A 361 17.40 10.61 -15.52
N LEU A 362 17.07 9.61 -14.71
CA LEU A 362 16.87 9.71 -13.26
C LEU A 362 17.51 8.55 -12.49
N GLY A 363 18.34 7.70 -13.10
CA GLY A 363 19.07 6.64 -12.37
C GLY A 363 20.16 7.20 -11.45
N GLY A 364 20.72 8.37 -11.79
CA GLY A 364 21.68 9.08 -10.94
C GLY A 364 21.05 9.93 -9.84
N ALA A 365 21.88 10.71 -9.13
CA ALA A 365 21.45 11.68 -8.11
C ALA A 365 20.91 12.99 -8.71
N HIS A 366 20.92 13.15 -10.03
CA HIS A 366 20.62 14.39 -10.74
C HIS A 366 19.53 14.17 -11.79
N CYS A 367 18.95 15.26 -12.27
CA CYS A 367 17.99 15.23 -13.37
C CYS A 367 18.71 15.63 -14.66
N LYS A 368 18.88 14.69 -15.59
CA LYS A 368 19.46 14.96 -16.91
C LYS A 368 18.39 14.81 -17.99
N MET A 369 18.36 15.68 -18.99
CA MET A 369 17.52 15.58 -20.17
C MET A 369 18.41 15.61 -21.42
N THR A 370 18.21 14.65 -22.32
CA THR A 370 18.85 14.63 -23.65
C THR A 370 17.77 14.71 -24.73
N PRO A 371 17.90 15.61 -25.72
CA PRO A 371 17.02 15.69 -26.88
C PRO A 371 17.01 14.40 -27.70
N GLN A 372 15.88 14.09 -28.32
CA GLN A 372 15.81 13.07 -29.36
C GLN A 372 16.51 13.59 -30.62
N ARG A 373 17.10 12.69 -31.43
CA ARG A 373 17.91 13.04 -32.61
C ARG A 373 17.27 14.08 -33.54
N HIS A 374 15.95 14.04 -33.69
CA HIS A 374 15.22 14.94 -34.59
C HIS A 374 14.94 16.33 -34.01
N PHE A 375 15.31 16.58 -32.75
CA PHE A 375 15.05 17.83 -32.03
C PHE A 375 16.34 18.47 -31.48
N VAL A 376 17.52 17.97 -31.85
CA VAL A 376 18.82 18.49 -31.39
C VAL A 376 19.13 19.90 -31.89
N ASP A 377 18.50 20.33 -32.99
CA ASP A 377 18.62 21.71 -33.50
C ASP A 377 17.68 22.69 -32.75
N GLU A 378 16.71 22.17 -31.99
CA GLU A 378 15.73 22.96 -31.22
C GLU A 378 16.00 22.98 -29.70
N LEU A 379 16.67 21.95 -29.19
CA LEU A 379 16.84 21.69 -27.76
C LEU A 379 18.28 21.32 -27.45
N ASP A 380 18.80 21.87 -26.35
CA ASP A 380 20.09 21.50 -25.78
C ASP A 380 19.95 20.39 -24.72
N GLU A 381 21.05 19.70 -24.40
CA GLU A 381 21.09 18.87 -23.19
C GLU A 381 20.95 19.74 -21.94
N ILE A 382 20.19 19.24 -20.95
CA ILE A 382 20.03 19.91 -19.66
C ILE A 382 20.52 18.95 -18.57
N GLU A 383 21.34 19.42 -17.65
CA GLU A 383 21.67 18.69 -16.42
C GLU A 383 21.46 19.59 -15.21
N VAL A 384 20.54 19.20 -14.33
CA VAL A 384 20.29 19.90 -13.06
C VAL A 384 20.93 19.12 -11.93
N LYS A 385 21.99 19.69 -11.36
CA LYS A 385 22.66 19.15 -10.16
C LYS A 385 21.76 19.35 -8.94
N CYS A 386 21.24 18.24 -8.44
CA CYS A 386 20.36 18.21 -7.28
C CYS A 386 21.16 18.01 -5.99
N SER A 387 20.69 18.63 -4.90
CA SER A 387 21.23 18.39 -3.56
C SER A 387 20.94 16.95 -3.11
N ASN A 388 21.85 16.40 -2.31
CA ASN A 388 21.61 15.12 -1.65
C ASN A 388 20.72 15.35 -0.42
N VAL A 389 19.64 14.59 -0.31
CA VAL A 389 18.71 14.66 0.83
C VAL A 389 18.54 13.28 1.44
N HIS A 390 18.43 13.22 2.76
CA HIS A 390 18.01 11.99 3.43
C HIS A 390 16.49 11.84 3.28
N ASP A 391 16.06 11.22 2.18
CA ASP A 391 14.68 11.16 1.74
C ASP A 391 13.68 10.65 2.81
N HIS A 392 14.05 9.63 3.61
CA HIS A 392 13.21 9.19 4.73
C HIS A 392 12.97 10.27 5.79
N ASN A 393 13.97 11.11 6.10
CA ASN A 393 13.83 12.19 7.08
C ASN A 393 13.07 13.36 6.48
N ALA A 394 13.29 13.66 5.20
CA ALA A 394 12.50 14.65 4.48
C ALA A 394 11.00 14.28 4.52
N MET A 395 10.65 13.01 4.31
CA MET A 395 9.26 12.55 4.34
C MET A 395 8.63 12.60 5.74
N ARG A 396 9.39 12.24 6.79
CA ARG A 396 8.92 12.38 8.17
C ARG A 396 8.69 13.83 8.55
N LEU A 397 9.59 14.73 8.16
CA LEU A 397 9.46 16.16 8.41
C LEU A 397 8.28 16.77 7.65
N ASP A 398 8.06 16.36 6.40
CA ASP A 398 6.87 16.75 5.62
C ASP A 398 5.59 16.40 6.39
N TRP A 399 5.47 15.16 6.86
CA TRP A 399 4.32 14.73 7.65
C TRP A 399 4.14 15.50 8.96
N LEU A 400 5.20 15.64 9.77
CA LEU A 400 5.13 16.36 11.04
C LEU A 400 4.74 17.82 10.86
N ARG A 401 5.24 18.47 9.80
CA ARG A 401 4.84 19.85 9.46
C ARG A 401 3.39 19.92 9.01
N CYS A 402 2.92 18.94 8.24
CA CYS A 402 1.51 18.82 7.85
C CYS A 402 0.59 18.61 9.07
N ILE A 403 1.03 17.93 10.14
CA ILE A 403 0.28 17.88 11.41
C ILE A 403 0.07 19.29 11.95
N ARG A 404 1.03 20.22 11.84
CA ARG A 404 0.84 21.59 12.32
C ARG A 404 -0.01 22.43 11.36
N SER A 405 0.30 22.38 10.06
CA SER A 405 -0.34 23.24 9.06
C SER A 405 -1.70 22.75 8.59
N ARG A 406 -2.00 21.45 8.78
CA ARG A 406 -3.13 20.73 8.19
C ARG A 406 -3.09 20.70 6.65
N GLU A 407 -1.92 20.92 6.06
CA GLU A 407 -1.70 20.74 4.62
C GLU A 407 -1.66 19.26 4.23
N VAL A 408 -1.78 19.01 2.93
CA VAL A 408 -1.75 17.66 2.37
C VAL A 408 -0.29 17.24 2.16
N PRO A 409 0.16 16.12 2.76
CA PRO A 409 1.54 15.66 2.62
C PRO A 409 1.84 15.12 1.21
N ALA A 410 3.12 14.97 0.90
CA ALA A 410 3.57 14.50 -0.42
C ALA A 410 3.10 13.06 -0.73
N GLY A 411 3.14 12.17 0.28
CA GLY A 411 2.70 10.76 0.20
C GLY A 411 1.20 10.57 0.45
N ASN A 412 0.36 11.49 -0.02
CA ASN A 412 -1.08 11.50 0.26
C ASN A 412 -1.85 10.29 -0.32
N ILE A 413 -3.11 10.19 0.09
CA ILE A 413 -4.00 9.07 -0.24
C ILE A 413 -4.27 8.90 -1.73
N GLU A 414 -4.30 9.97 -2.51
CA GLU A 414 -4.50 9.91 -3.97
C GLU A 414 -3.36 9.15 -4.65
N LEU A 415 -2.13 9.52 -4.32
CA LEU A 415 -0.94 8.86 -4.84
C LEU A 415 -0.86 7.41 -4.34
N ALA A 416 -1.09 7.19 -3.05
CA ALA A 416 -1.01 5.88 -2.43
C ALA A 416 -2.02 4.88 -3.02
N ALA A 417 -3.27 5.31 -3.26
CA ALA A 417 -4.29 4.43 -3.85
C ALA A 417 -3.96 4.06 -5.31
N ARG A 418 -3.48 5.01 -6.13
CA ARG A 418 -3.05 4.76 -7.51
C ARG A 418 -1.88 3.77 -7.55
N VAL A 419 -0.92 3.93 -6.65
CA VAL A 419 0.19 2.99 -6.48
C VAL A 419 -0.32 1.60 -6.09
N MET A 420 -1.27 1.51 -5.17
CA MET A 420 -1.84 0.22 -4.76
C MET A 420 -2.62 -0.49 -5.88
N VAL A 421 -3.28 0.24 -6.79
CA VAL A 421 -3.86 -0.38 -8.00
C VAL A 421 -2.76 -1.04 -8.83
N ALA A 422 -1.63 -0.36 -9.07
CA ALA A 422 -0.52 -0.94 -9.83
C ALA A 422 0.06 -2.18 -9.12
N VAL A 423 0.30 -2.08 -7.80
CA VAL A 423 0.84 -3.18 -6.98
C VAL A 423 -0.07 -4.40 -7.02
N ASP A 424 -1.34 -4.23 -6.64
CA ASP A 424 -2.30 -5.34 -6.51
C ASP A 424 -2.58 -6.02 -7.85
N LEU A 425 -2.80 -5.25 -8.92
CA LEU A 425 -3.07 -5.83 -10.24
C LEU A 425 -1.85 -6.54 -10.84
N ALA A 426 -0.64 -6.04 -10.58
CA ALA A 426 0.58 -6.75 -10.99
C ALA A 426 0.72 -8.06 -10.20
N THR A 427 0.49 -8.03 -8.89
CA THR A 427 0.47 -9.25 -8.06
C THR A 427 -0.54 -10.27 -8.60
N ARG A 428 -1.79 -9.88 -8.87
CA ARG A 428 -2.79 -10.77 -9.47
C ARG A 428 -2.35 -11.29 -10.84
N SER A 429 -1.83 -10.43 -11.70
CA SER A 429 -1.38 -10.82 -13.04
C SER A 429 -0.32 -11.92 -13.01
N MET A 430 0.65 -11.83 -12.08
CA MET A 430 1.70 -12.84 -11.96
C MET A 430 1.16 -14.18 -11.46
N TRP A 431 0.25 -14.15 -10.48
CA TRP A 431 -0.30 -15.37 -9.89
C TRP A 431 -1.39 -16.04 -10.75
N GLU A 432 -2.16 -15.26 -11.49
CA GLU A 432 -3.30 -15.75 -12.28
C GLU A 432 -3.02 -15.87 -13.79
N GLY A 433 -1.91 -15.28 -14.27
CA GLY A 433 -1.50 -15.36 -15.68
C GLY A 433 -2.40 -14.58 -16.63
N SER A 434 -2.91 -13.40 -16.24
CA SER A 434 -3.84 -12.60 -17.07
C SER A 434 -3.63 -11.11 -16.89
N ALA A 435 -4.01 -10.33 -17.90
CA ALA A 435 -4.10 -8.88 -17.76
C ALA A 435 -5.27 -8.51 -16.83
N PHE A 436 -5.09 -7.46 -16.04
CA PHE A 436 -6.15 -6.91 -15.21
C PHE A 436 -6.43 -5.47 -15.55
N TYR A 437 -7.71 -5.10 -15.52
CA TYR A 437 -8.19 -3.77 -15.82
C TYR A 437 -8.82 -3.16 -14.57
N PHE A 438 -8.60 -1.88 -14.35
CA PHE A 438 -9.22 -1.11 -13.28
C PHE A 438 -10.18 -0.08 -13.90
N ASP A 439 -11.45 -0.17 -13.53
CA ASP A 439 -12.48 0.77 -13.92
C ASP A 439 -12.50 1.93 -12.91
N ILE A 440 -12.14 3.12 -13.38
CA ILE A 440 -11.96 4.31 -12.52
C ILE A 440 -13.28 4.86 -11.96
N ASP A 441 -14.40 4.62 -12.64
CA ASP A 441 -15.70 5.15 -12.22
C ASP A 441 -16.34 4.28 -11.13
N THR A 442 -16.14 2.97 -11.23
CA THR A 442 -16.74 1.98 -10.33
C THR A 442 -15.76 1.43 -9.29
N HIS A 443 -14.46 1.73 -9.45
CA HIS A 443 -13.35 1.14 -8.70
C HIS A 443 -13.35 -0.41 -8.72
N ARG A 444 -13.81 -1.00 -9.83
CA ARG A 444 -13.87 -2.45 -10.01
C ARG A 444 -12.70 -2.97 -10.84
N VAL A 445 -12.33 -4.22 -10.57
CA VAL A 445 -11.28 -4.92 -11.30
C VAL A 445 -11.89 -5.97 -12.21
N HIS A 446 -11.41 -6.01 -13.46
CA HIS A 446 -11.81 -6.99 -14.46
C HIS A 446 -10.60 -7.78 -14.94
N ARG A 447 -10.78 -9.09 -15.12
CA ARG A 447 -9.78 -9.96 -15.74
C ARG A 447 -9.96 -9.94 -17.26
N GLY A 448 -8.85 -9.78 -17.96
CA GLY A 448 -8.76 -9.71 -19.42
C GLY A 448 -8.82 -11.03 -20.16
#